data_AF-A0A536Y9T8-F1
#
_entry.id   AF-A0A536Y9T8-F1
#
_cell.length_a   1.000
_cell.length_b   1.000
_cell.length_c   1.000
_cell.angle_alpha   90.00
_cell.angle_beta   90.00
_cell.angle_gamma   90.00
#
_symmetry.space_group_name_H-M   'P 1'
#
loop_
_entity.id
_entity.type
_entity.pdbx_description
1 polymer ?
#
loop_
_entity_poly.entity_id
_entity_poly.type
_entity_poly.pdbx_seq_one_letter_code
_entity_poly.pdbx_strand_id
1 'polypeptide(L)'
;MKPLEIVERSSLVNGLYRELQLKPAETAIVTVDMHRGHLDMSVATMPTKPEDATRVIASARAALDHARRLKVPVIHVVLVYRRLPGIGSEGMTSPFWKALHAAQGELDRLTPGRKSSVREHNIEGSPGTQIVPELYRDGDYIINNKKRLDCFHGTDLRQLLDTLKVKNVVLMGINTNTCVLNTSFTAFNYDYRVVVLADCVASMYGDDLHVLGLQNVARCLGWVISNEQLFEKLKETTHELTAAAAALPLRAQAGPIRVGLVTVKTGPLASGGIDMERALVQYLNERNNAIAERKVELIVADSGGVPAQARTKIQELVERDKIHVMIGPLDTASALAADDYIRQAQLLTLSVAAADDMTQRKPNPWFTRGTSTASQCAHPMADYCYKQLNYRRMVLIADDIAYGHEMCAGFQRVFEELGGKVVQKTFPPLTVPDYGTYLAQLNPKADAIYLGFAGSNGFRYLRQFNEYGLRGKTATVGGMTALDEAVLRNMGDEALGIPTACWYSAEFDNPINQKFAAAFREKWKYDPGFYAAATYTEAAVLEATLNKIKGHIEDKPAFMKAVRSIKVDTCRGPVSFDQYGNVVGNVYIRKVVRKEGRLVNSVVHTYPNVSQFWTYDEKEFLKNPVYSRDWPPAKNLES
;
A
#
# COMPACT_ATOMS: atom_id res chain seq x y z
N MET A 1 -23.54 -27.27 -23.19
CA MET A 1 -22.64 -26.81 -22.12
C MET A 1 -22.89 -27.66 -20.88
N LYS A 2 -21.86 -27.99 -20.08
CA LYS A 2 -22.07 -28.62 -18.77
C LYS A 2 -22.88 -27.65 -17.87
N PRO A 3 -23.76 -28.15 -16.97
CA PRO A 3 -24.39 -27.31 -15.97
C PRO A 3 -23.32 -26.52 -15.22
N LEU A 4 -23.46 -25.19 -15.17
CA LEU A 4 -22.49 -24.31 -14.56
C LEU A 4 -22.94 -24.03 -13.13
N GLU A 5 -22.15 -24.49 -12.15
CA GLU A 5 -22.43 -24.23 -10.74
C GLU A 5 -22.05 -22.78 -10.41
N ILE A 6 -23.00 -22.01 -9.89
CA ILE A 6 -22.76 -20.63 -9.49
C ILE A 6 -22.03 -20.62 -8.15
N VAL A 7 -20.81 -20.09 -8.15
CA VAL A 7 -20.01 -19.96 -6.91
C VAL A 7 -20.63 -18.89 -6.00
N GLU A 8 -20.95 -19.29 -4.76
CA GLU A 8 -21.41 -18.44 -3.66
C GLU A 8 -20.28 -17.50 -3.21
N ARG A 9 -20.56 -16.19 -3.13
CA ARG A 9 -19.57 -15.15 -2.78
C ARG A 9 -20.13 -14.08 -1.84
N SER A 10 -21.27 -14.29 -1.19
CA SER A 10 -21.93 -13.26 -0.39
C SER A 10 -21.08 -12.82 0.80
N SER A 11 -20.31 -13.72 1.41
CA SER A 11 -19.37 -13.35 2.47
C SER A 11 -18.29 -12.37 2.01
N LEU A 12 -17.73 -12.59 0.82
CA LEU A 12 -16.77 -11.67 0.19
C LEU A 12 -17.43 -10.32 -0.10
N VAL A 13 -18.59 -10.33 -0.76
CA VAL A 13 -19.32 -9.10 -1.13
C VAL A 13 -19.71 -8.29 0.12
N ASN A 14 -20.17 -8.94 1.18
CA ASN A 14 -20.48 -8.29 2.46
C ASN A 14 -19.21 -7.75 3.14
N GLY A 15 -18.10 -8.46 3.05
CA GLY A 15 -16.80 -7.98 3.50
C GLY A 15 -16.38 -6.71 2.76
N LEU A 16 -16.48 -6.70 1.44
CA LEU A 16 -16.20 -5.53 0.60
C LEU A 16 -17.11 -4.36 0.99
N TYR A 17 -18.43 -4.58 1.16
CA TYR A 17 -19.36 -3.51 1.57
C TYR A 17 -18.97 -2.84 2.89
N ARG A 18 -18.48 -3.61 3.88
CA ARG A 18 -18.02 -3.03 5.15
C ARG A 18 -16.84 -2.08 4.96
N GLU A 19 -15.93 -2.39 4.05
CA GLU A 19 -14.77 -1.55 3.70
C GLU A 19 -15.13 -0.37 2.78
N LEU A 20 -16.33 -0.33 2.20
CA LEU A 20 -16.75 0.77 1.33
C LEU A 20 -16.93 2.06 2.15
N GLN A 21 -16.20 3.10 1.75
CA GLN A 21 -16.32 4.46 2.28
C GLN A 21 -16.70 5.42 1.16
N LEU A 22 -17.78 6.18 1.36
CA LEU A 22 -18.28 7.16 0.40
C LEU A 22 -18.38 8.53 1.07
N LYS A 23 -17.43 9.41 0.76
CA LYS A 23 -17.46 10.81 1.24
C LYS A 23 -18.12 11.69 0.20
N PRO A 24 -19.14 12.53 0.55
CA PRO A 24 -19.83 13.35 -0.43
C PRO A 24 -18.90 14.23 -1.29
N ALA A 25 -17.87 14.82 -0.68
CA ALA A 25 -16.91 15.70 -1.37
C ALA A 25 -15.96 15.00 -2.36
N GLU A 26 -15.82 13.67 -2.28
CA GLU A 26 -14.95 12.87 -3.15
C GLU A 26 -15.76 11.91 -4.04
N THR A 27 -17.09 12.03 -4.03
CA THR A 27 -17.99 11.12 -4.74
C THR A 27 -18.68 11.89 -5.85
N ALA A 28 -18.82 11.28 -7.03
CA ALA A 28 -19.76 11.76 -8.05
C ALA A 28 -20.66 10.62 -8.49
N ILE A 29 -21.93 10.97 -8.77
CA ILE A 29 -22.84 10.06 -9.46
C ILE A 29 -22.73 10.32 -10.96
N VAL A 30 -22.41 9.27 -11.72
CA VAL A 30 -22.37 9.30 -13.18
C VAL A 30 -23.54 8.47 -13.70
N THR A 31 -24.44 9.12 -14.44
CA THR A 31 -25.58 8.46 -15.08
C THR A 31 -25.17 8.04 -16.50
N VAL A 32 -25.33 6.76 -16.80
CA VAL A 32 -24.96 6.14 -18.08
C VAL A 32 -26.22 5.95 -18.90
N ASP A 33 -26.38 6.77 -19.93
CA ASP A 33 -27.48 6.66 -20.91
C ASP A 33 -28.89 6.73 -20.28
N MET A 34 -29.07 7.46 -19.17
CA MET A 34 -30.34 7.69 -18.46
C MET A 34 -31.23 8.74 -19.14
N HIS A 35 -31.35 8.63 -20.46
CA HIS A 35 -32.13 9.52 -21.32
C HIS A 35 -33.33 8.78 -21.92
N ARG A 36 -34.26 9.55 -22.49
CA ARG A 36 -35.55 9.06 -22.99
C ARG A 36 -35.43 7.97 -24.06
N GLY A 37 -34.33 7.97 -24.82
CA GLY A 37 -34.01 6.99 -25.87
C GLY A 37 -33.94 5.52 -25.42
N HIS A 38 -33.83 5.28 -24.10
CA HIS A 38 -33.90 3.94 -23.49
C HIS A 38 -35.09 3.78 -22.53
N LEU A 39 -35.48 4.86 -21.84
CA LEU A 39 -36.37 4.82 -20.68
C LEU A 39 -37.80 5.30 -20.95
N ASP A 40 -38.03 6.08 -22.00
CA ASP A 40 -39.36 6.60 -22.35
C ASP A 40 -39.93 5.78 -23.50
N MET A 41 -40.90 4.92 -23.19
CA MET A 41 -41.46 3.98 -24.16
C MET A 41 -42.17 4.65 -25.35
N SER A 42 -42.48 5.95 -25.27
CA SER A 42 -43.08 6.70 -26.37
C SER A 42 -42.07 7.12 -27.45
N VAL A 43 -40.79 7.23 -27.10
CA VAL A 43 -39.72 7.72 -28.01
C VAL A 43 -38.48 6.84 -28.07
N ALA A 44 -38.35 5.86 -27.16
CA ALA A 44 -37.20 4.99 -27.06
C ALA A 44 -37.06 4.10 -28.30
N THR A 45 -35.87 4.12 -28.91
CA THR A 45 -35.56 3.29 -30.08
C THR A 45 -34.79 2.02 -29.73
N MET A 46 -34.26 1.93 -28.50
CA MET A 46 -33.68 0.72 -27.93
C MET A 46 -34.16 0.61 -26.47
N PRO A 47 -35.45 0.32 -26.25
CA PRO A 47 -36.07 0.41 -24.92
C PRO A 47 -35.65 -0.74 -24.01
N THR A 48 -35.52 -0.47 -22.71
CA THR A 48 -35.58 -1.52 -21.68
C THR A 48 -37.00 -2.09 -21.53
N LYS A 49 -37.20 -3.06 -20.64
CA LYS A 49 -38.55 -3.46 -20.21
C LYS A 49 -39.26 -2.26 -19.56
N PRO A 50 -40.59 -2.09 -19.75
CA PRO A 50 -41.35 -1.01 -19.10
C PRO A 50 -41.28 -1.03 -17.58
N GLU A 51 -41.35 -2.22 -16.97
CA GLU A 51 -41.20 -2.35 -15.52
C GLU A 51 -39.81 -1.87 -15.04
N ASP A 52 -38.76 -2.21 -15.79
CA ASP A 52 -37.40 -1.75 -15.49
C ASP A 52 -37.25 -0.25 -15.69
N ALA A 53 -37.83 0.32 -16.75
CA ALA A 53 -37.79 1.76 -16.97
C ALA A 53 -38.44 2.52 -15.82
N THR A 54 -39.63 2.06 -15.39
CA THR A 54 -40.37 2.65 -14.27
C THR A 54 -39.57 2.55 -12.96
N ARG A 55 -39.04 1.36 -12.65
CA ARG A 55 -38.22 1.09 -11.47
C ARG A 55 -36.96 1.95 -11.45
N VAL A 56 -36.17 1.90 -12.53
CA VAL A 56 -34.89 2.59 -12.63
C VAL A 56 -35.07 4.10 -12.54
N ILE A 57 -36.10 4.69 -13.19
CA ILE A 57 -36.39 6.13 -13.08
C ILE A 57 -36.72 6.49 -11.62
N ALA A 58 -37.62 5.73 -10.97
CA ALA A 58 -38.01 6.00 -9.59
C ALA A 58 -36.82 5.90 -8.61
N SER A 59 -36.04 4.82 -8.72
CA SER A 59 -34.85 4.58 -7.88
C SER A 59 -33.75 5.61 -8.14
N ALA A 60 -33.45 5.90 -9.40
CA ALA A 60 -32.43 6.89 -9.76
C ALA A 60 -32.82 8.28 -9.26
N ARG A 61 -34.09 8.68 -9.40
CA ARG A 61 -34.57 9.96 -8.85
C ARG A 61 -34.29 10.07 -7.35
N ALA A 62 -34.63 9.03 -6.59
CA ALA A 62 -34.37 9.01 -5.15
C ALA A 62 -32.86 9.13 -4.82
N ALA A 63 -32.00 8.42 -5.57
CA ALA A 63 -30.56 8.47 -5.40
C ALA A 63 -29.97 9.84 -5.74
N LEU A 64 -30.36 10.41 -6.88
CA LEU A 64 -29.91 11.72 -7.35
C LEU A 64 -30.36 12.85 -6.43
N ASP A 65 -31.62 12.84 -5.98
CA ASP A 65 -32.11 13.85 -5.04
C ASP A 65 -31.38 13.78 -3.69
N HIS A 66 -31.01 12.57 -3.25
CA HIS A 66 -30.19 12.39 -2.05
C HIS A 66 -28.77 12.93 -2.24
N ALA A 67 -28.11 12.58 -3.35
CA ALA A 67 -26.79 13.07 -3.71
C ALA A 67 -26.73 14.60 -3.77
N ARG A 68 -27.70 15.24 -4.42
CA ARG A 68 -27.79 16.71 -4.50
C ARG A 68 -27.93 17.38 -3.14
N ARG A 69 -28.73 16.82 -2.23
CA ARG A 69 -28.84 17.34 -0.84
C ARG A 69 -27.49 17.32 -0.12
N LEU A 70 -26.64 16.35 -0.43
CA LEU A 70 -25.30 16.21 0.12
C LEU A 70 -24.21 16.88 -0.72
N LYS A 71 -24.59 17.64 -1.76
CA LYS A 71 -23.67 18.31 -2.69
C LYS A 71 -22.73 17.37 -3.44
N VAL A 72 -23.13 16.10 -3.60
CA VAL A 72 -22.45 15.14 -4.48
C VAL A 72 -22.74 15.54 -5.93
N PRO A 73 -21.71 15.82 -6.76
CA PRO A 73 -21.90 16.12 -8.18
C PRO A 73 -22.65 15.00 -8.92
N VAL A 74 -23.61 15.41 -9.74
CA VAL A 74 -24.33 14.54 -10.67
C VAL A 74 -23.86 14.87 -12.08
N ILE A 75 -23.42 13.85 -12.81
CA ILE A 75 -22.90 13.96 -14.17
C ILE A 75 -23.70 13.04 -15.06
N HIS A 76 -24.46 13.61 -15.99
CA HIS A 76 -25.23 12.86 -16.96
C HIS A 76 -24.42 12.65 -18.23
N VAL A 77 -24.16 11.39 -18.57
CA VAL A 77 -23.43 11.04 -19.80
C VAL A 77 -24.39 10.37 -20.76
N VAL A 78 -24.60 11.03 -21.90
CA VAL A 78 -25.62 10.69 -22.88
C VAL A 78 -24.97 10.26 -24.18
N LEU A 79 -25.25 9.03 -24.63
CA LEU A 79 -24.91 8.58 -25.97
C LEU A 79 -25.69 9.40 -27.01
N VAL A 80 -24.97 10.11 -27.88
CA VAL A 80 -25.57 10.91 -28.96
C VAL A 80 -24.89 10.59 -30.28
N TYR A 81 -25.64 10.24 -31.31
CA TYR A 81 -25.14 10.03 -32.66
C TYR A 81 -25.50 11.18 -33.59
N ARG A 82 -24.58 11.55 -34.47
CA ARG A 82 -24.87 12.47 -35.57
C ARG A 82 -25.44 11.68 -36.75
N ARG A 83 -26.19 12.39 -37.59
CA ARG A 83 -26.52 11.94 -38.95
C ARG A 83 -25.58 12.62 -39.92
N LEU A 84 -24.65 11.85 -40.48
CA LEU A 84 -23.65 12.35 -41.41
C LEU A 84 -24.19 12.31 -42.85
N PRO A 85 -24.06 13.40 -43.63
CA PRO A 85 -24.45 13.41 -45.03
C PRO A 85 -23.78 12.27 -45.81
N GLY A 86 -24.56 11.52 -46.60
CA GLY A 86 -24.06 10.41 -47.42
C GLY A 86 -23.68 9.12 -46.68
N ILE A 87 -23.57 9.14 -45.34
CA ILE A 87 -23.17 7.98 -44.53
C ILE A 87 -24.34 7.47 -43.67
N GLY A 88 -25.15 8.36 -43.10
CA GLY A 88 -26.24 8.02 -42.18
C GLY A 88 -25.84 8.17 -40.70
N SER A 89 -26.46 7.39 -39.82
CA SER A 89 -26.20 7.46 -38.36
C SER A 89 -24.78 6.97 -38.03
N GLU A 90 -24.05 7.71 -37.20
CA GLU A 90 -22.74 7.30 -36.66
C GLU A 90 -22.77 5.94 -35.93
N GLY A 91 -23.92 5.53 -35.38
CA GLY A 91 -24.08 4.22 -34.76
C GLY A 91 -23.95 3.07 -35.76
N MET A 92 -24.31 3.32 -37.03
CA MET A 92 -24.29 2.33 -38.11
C MET A 92 -22.90 2.12 -38.72
N THR A 93 -21.88 2.88 -38.29
CA THR A 93 -20.50 2.66 -38.74
C THR A 93 -19.82 1.49 -38.02
N SER A 94 -20.37 1.03 -36.89
CA SER A 94 -19.90 -0.17 -36.22
C SER A 94 -20.26 -1.41 -37.05
N PRO A 95 -19.28 -2.25 -37.43
CA PRO A 95 -19.56 -3.47 -38.20
C PRO A 95 -20.55 -4.40 -37.49
N PHE A 96 -20.43 -4.53 -36.16
CA PHE A 96 -21.32 -5.35 -35.36
C PHE A 96 -22.75 -4.80 -35.36
N TRP A 97 -22.94 -3.49 -35.14
CA TRP A 97 -24.27 -2.91 -35.11
C TRP A 97 -24.95 -2.93 -36.48
N LYS A 98 -24.16 -2.75 -37.55
CA LYS A 98 -24.63 -2.89 -38.92
C LYS A 98 -25.09 -4.32 -39.21
N ALA A 99 -24.31 -5.32 -38.81
CA ALA A 99 -24.68 -6.72 -38.95
C ALA A 99 -25.93 -7.07 -38.12
N LEU A 100 -25.99 -6.62 -36.87
CA LEU A 100 -27.14 -6.86 -36.00
C LEU A 100 -28.42 -6.22 -36.58
N HIS A 101 -28.34 -4.98 -37.07
CA HIS A 101 -29.48 -4.33 -37.71
C HIS A 101 -29.97 -5.08 -38.96
N ALA A 102 -29.05 -5.64 -39.75
CA ALA A 102 -29.38 -6.44 -40.92
C ALA A 102 -29.95 -7.82 -40.56
N ALA A 103 -29.54 -8.39 -39.42
CA ALA A 103 -29.95 -9.72 -38.95
C ALA A 103 -31.25 -9.71 -38.13
N GLN A 104 -31.71 -8.55 -37.64
CA GLN A 104 -32.88 -8.45 -36.76
C GLN A 104 -34.17 -8.89 -37.46
N GLY A 105 -34.69 -10.07 -37.08
CA GLY A 105 -36.04 -10.56 -37.40
C GLY A 105 -37.10 -10.16 -36.36
N GLU A 106 -38.33 -10.65 -36.49
CA GLU A 106 -39.40 -10.35 -35.52
C GLU A 106 -39.18 -10.99 -34.14
N LEU A 107 -38.46 -12.11 -34.07
CA LEU A 107 -38.21 -12.90 -32.85
C LEU A 107 -36.84 -12.64 -32.19
N ASP A 108 -35.85 -12.16 -32.95
CA ASP A 108 -34.45 -11.97 -32.50
C ASP A 108 -34.15 -10.51 -32.16
N ARG A 109 -34.99 -9.91 -31.32
CA ARG A 109 -34.87 -8.50 -30.92
C ARG A 109 -34.07 -8.39 -29.62
N LEU A 110 -33.26 -7.34 -29.51
CA LEU A 110 -32.43 -7.06 -28.33
C LEU A 110 -33.26 -7.01 -27.05
N THR A 111 -34.41 -6.35 -27.12
CA THR A 111 -35.45 -6.41 -26.11
C THR A 111 -36.54 -7.36 -26.59
N PRO A 112 -36.75 -8.51 -25.91
CA PRO A 112 -37.78 -9.45 -26.30
C PRO A 112 -39.15 -8.77 -26.46
N GLY A 113 -39.78 -8.97 -27.62
CA GLY A 113 -41.11 -8.40 -27.92
C GLY A 113 -41.15 -6.92 -28.34
N ARG A 114 -40.02 -6.19 -28.48
CA ARG A 114 -40.02 -4.76 -28.85
C ARG A 114 -39.08 -4.40 -29.98
N LYS A 115 -39.56 -3.55 -30.91
CA LYS A 115 -38.76 -3.06 -32.05
C LYS A 115 -37.59 -2.22 -31.55
N SER A 116 -36.37 -2.59 -31.95
CA SER A 116 -35.15 -1.84 -31.67
C SER A 116 -34.55 -1.33 -32.99
N SER A 117 -33.95 -0.14 -32.99
CA SER A 117 -33.31 0.43 -34.18
C SER A 117 -32.07 1.23 -33.82
N VAL A 118 -30.90 0.72 -34.20
CA VAL A 118 -29.63 1.46 -34.08
C VAL A 118 -29.55 2.62 -35.06
N ARG A 119 -30.20 2.50 -36.23
CA ARG A 119 -30.21 3.52 -37.29
C ARG A 119 -30.80 4.85 -36.81
N GLU A 120 -31.82 4.80 -35.97
CA GLU A 120 -32.53 5.97 -35.45
C GLU A 120 -32.18 6.23 -33.97
N HIS A 121 -31.22 5.50 -33.40
CA HIS A 121 -30.89 5.61 -31.99
C HIS A 121 -30.15 6.90 -31.65
N ASN A 122 -30.69 7.62 -30.66
CA ASN A 122 -30.15 8.83 -30.06
C ASN A 122 -29.54 9.81 -31.07
N ILE A 123 -30.25 10.07 -32.16
CA ILE A 123 -29.80 11.08 -33.12
C ILE A 123 -29.81 12.45 -32.44
N GLU A 124 -28.75 13.22 -32.63
CA GLU A 124 -28.60 14.59 -32.13
C GLU A 124 -29.86 15.43 -32.42
N GLY A 125 -30.38 16.08 -31.39
CA GLY A 125 -31.61 16.87 -31.46
C GLY A 125 -32.92 16.06 -31.37
N SER A 126 -32.87 14.73 -31.40
CA SER A 126 -34.07 13.91 -31.21
C SER A 126 -34.53 13.90 -29.74
N PRO A 127 -35.84 13.69 -29.47
CA PRO A 127 -36.35 13.53 -28.11
C PRO A 127 -35.63 12.43 -27.31
N GLY A 128 -35.13 11.40 -28.01
CA GLY A 128 -34.38 10.30 -27.40
C GLY A 128 -33.09 10.73 -26.71
N THR A 129 -32.47 11.84 -27.12
CA THR A 129 -31.23 12.38 -26.52
C THR A 129 -31.46 13.23 -25.27
N GLN A 130 -32.72 13.52 -24.94
CA GLN A 130 -33.05 14.30 -23.75
C GLN A 130 -32.97 13.41 -22.51
N ILE A 131 -32.25 13.86 -21.49
CA ILE A 131 -32.25 13.23 -20.15
C ILE A 131 -33.70 13.14 -19.68
N VAL A 132 -34.06 12.04 -19.01
CA VAL A 132 -35.41 11.87 -18.44
C VAL A 132 -35.69 13.05 -17.49
N PRO A 133 -36.75 13.86 -17.72
CA PRO A 133 -36.97 15.11 -16.97
C PRO A 133 -36.98 14.95 -15.45
N GLU A 134 -37.49 13.82 -14.96
CA GLU A 134 -37.55 13.49 -13.53
C GLU A 134 -36.16 13.39 -12.89
N LEU A 135 -35.13 13.08 -13.69
CA LEU A 135 -33.76 12.83 -13.25
C LEU A 135 -32.86 14.06 -13.34
N TYR A 136 -33.22 15.09 -14.10
CA TYR A 136 -32.39 16.28 -14.32
C TYR A 136 -32.72 17.43 -13.37
N ARG A 137 -31.70 18.16 -12.90
CA ARG A 137 -31.85 19.45 -12.21
C ARG A 137 -30.80 20.44 -12.70
N ASP A 138 -31.13 21.72 -12.63
CA ASP A 138 -30.18 22.79 -12.90
C ASP A 138 -28.99 22.70 -11.94
N GLY A 139 -27.77 22.74 -12.51
CA GLY A 139 -26.52 22.53 -11.79
C GLY A 139 -25.92 21.13 -11.91
N ASP A 140 -26.64 20.17 -12.49
CA ASP A 140 -26.02 18.90 -12.91
C ASP A 140 -25.09 19.15 -14.12
N TYR A 141 -24.01 18.36 -14.20
CA TYR A 141 -23.13 18.36 -15.37
C TYR A 141 -23.70 17.47 -16.48
N ILE A 142 -23.51 17.85 -17.74
CA ILE A 142 -23.96 17.08 -18.90
C ILE A 142 -22.79 16.86 -19.84
N ILE A 143 -22.57 15.60 -20.19
CA ILE A 143 -21.64 15.15 -21.23
C ILE A 143 -22.48 14.51 -22.33
N ASN A 144 -22.64 15.21 -23.44
CA ASN A 144 -23.54 14.85 -24.53
C ASN A 144 -22.81 14.40 -25.81
N ASN A 145 -21.52 14.07 -25.71
CA ASN A 145 -20.69 13.67 -26.84
C ASN A 145 -20.28 12.20 -26.81
N LYS A 146 -20.80 11.39 -25.87
CA LYS A 146 -20.52 9.93 -25.82
C LYS A 146 -20.97 9.28 -27.13
N LYS A 147 -20.07 8.53 -27.78
CA LYS A 147 -20.33 7.84 -29.07
C LYS A 147 -20.26 6.32 -28.99
N ARG A 148 -19.80 5.77 -27.87
CA ARG A 148 -19.53 4.33 -27.68
C ARG A 148 -20.06 3.87 -26.32
N LEU A 149 -19.81 2.61 -25.99
CA LEU A 149 -20.35 1.99 -24.77
C LEU A 149 -19.79 2.63 -23.50
N ASP A 150 -18.49 2.94 -23.48
CA ASP A 150 -17.79 3.53 -22.33
C ASP A 150 -18.01 5.05 -22.24
N CYS A 151 -18.38 5.54 -21.06
CA CYS A 151 -18.55 6.97 -20.79
C CYS A 151 -17.25 7.77 -20.80
N PHE A 152 -16.08 7.13 -20.62
CA PHE A 152 -14.78 7.81 -20.70
C PHE A 152 -14.25 7.93 -22.13
N HIS A 153 -14.69 7.06 -23.03
CA HIS A 153 -14.11 6.97 -24.36
C HIS A 153 -14.53 8.15 -25.26
N GLY A 154 -13.58 9.05 -25.52
CA GLY A 154 -13.79 10.21 -26.38
C GLY A 154 -14.64 11.31 -25.77
N THR A 155 -14.76 11.35 -24.44
CA THR A 155 -15.47 12.39 -23.68
C THR A 155 -14.50 13.13 -22.74
N ASP A 156 -14.98 14.19 -22.11
CA ASP A 156 -14.27 14.95 -21.07
C ASP A 156 -14.56 14.45 -19.65
N LEU A 157 -15.22 13.30 -19.49
CA LEU A 157 -15.62 12.77 -18.18
C LEU A 157 -14.44 12.64 -17.22
N ARG A 158 -13.30 12.11 -17.69
CA ARG A 158 -12.11 11.95 -16.85
C ARG A 158 -11.64 13.29 -16.31
N GLN A 159 -11.51 14.27 -17.19
CA GLN A 159 -11.03 15.60 -16.86
C GLN A 159 -11.98 16.30 -15.87
N LEU A 160 -13.29 16.14 -16.06
CA LEU A 160 -14.30 16.68 -15.15
C LEU A 160 -14.20 16.03 -13.77
N LEU A 161 -14.13 14.69 -13.69
CA LEU A 161 -13.98 13.97 -12.44
C LEU A 161 -12.70 14.36 -11.68
N ASP A 162 -11.58 14.50 -12.39
CA ASP A 162 -10.30 14.96 -11.82
C ASP A 162 -10.41 16.39 -11.28
N THR A 163 -11.06 17.29 -12.03
CA THR A 163 -11.28 18.69 -11.63
C THR A 163 -12.15 18.77 -10.38
N LEU A 164 -13.17 17.91 -10.29
CA LEU A 164 -14.04 17.76 -9.13
C LEU A 164 -13.38 16.99 -7.97
N LYS A 165 -12.14 16.51 -8.15
CA LYS A 165 -11.38 15.72 -7.17
C LYS A 165 -12.11 14.45 -6.72
N VAL A 166 -12.85 13.86 -7.65
CA VAL A 166 -13.61 12.63 -7.39
C VAL A 166 -12.64 11.47 -7.20
N LYS A 167 -12.94 10.61 -6.23
CA LYS A 167 -12.28 9.32 -5.99
C LYS A 167 -13.27 8.15 -6.06
N ASN A 168 -14.55 8.41 -5.82
CA ASN A 168 -15.61 7.40 -5.87
C ASN A 168 -16.55 7.71 -7.03
N VAL A 169 -16.65 6.80 -7.98
CA VAL A 169 -17.56 6.91 -9.13
C VAL A 169 -18.73 5.97 -8.88
N VAL A 170 -19.88 6.56 -8.59
CA VAL A 170 -21.14 5.85 -8.39
C VAL A 170 -21.89 5.84 -9.71
N LEU A 171 -22.01 4.66 -10.31
CA LEU A 171 -22.63 4.41 -11.59
C LEU A 171 -24.09 3.97 -11.43
N MET A 172 -24.93 4.56 -12.25
CA MET A 172 -26.30 4.12 -12.54
C MET A 172 -26.53 4.23 -14.04
N GLY A 173 -27.47 3.47 -14.62
CA GLY A 173 -27.65 3.54 -16.06
C GLY A 173 -28.22 2.31 -16.74
N ILE A 174 -28.38 2.45 -18.05
CA ILE A 174 -28.95 1.42 -18.91
C ILE A 174 -27.87 0.59 -19.60
N ASN A 175 -28.16 -0.70 -19.69
CA ASN A 175 -27.30 -1.79 -20.14
C ASN A 175 -26.18 -2.11 -19.15
N THR A 176 -26.59 -2.73 -18.04
CA THR A 176 -25.70 -3.20 -16.97
C THR A 176 -24.50 -3.99 -17.48
N ASN A 177 -24.68 -4.86 -18.46
CA ASN A 177 -23.64 -5.75 -19.00
C ASN A 177 -22.77 -5.12 -20.10
N THR A 178 -23.11 -3.93 -20.60
CA THR A 178 -22.34 -3.28 -21.68
C THR A 178 -21.91 -1.88 -21.27
N CYS A 179 -22.76 -0.86 -21.39
CA CYS A 179 -22.36 0.53 -21.13
C CYS A 179 -21.88 0.75 -19.68
N VAL A 180 -22.65 0.26 -18.70
CA VAL A 180 -22.30 0.40 -17.28
C VAL A 180 -21.05 -0.42 -16.95
N LEU A 181 -20.97 -1.67 -17.41
CA LEU A 181 -19.83 -2.55 -17.15
C LEU A 181 -18.53 -2.04 -17.80
N ASN A 182 -18.59 -1.58 -19.06
CA ASN A 182 -17.41 -1.05 -19.74
C ASN A 182 -16.90 0.22 -19.06
N THR A 183 -17.82 1.12 -18.68
CA THR A 183 -17.49 2.31 -17.89
C THR A 183 -16.89 1.92 -16.52
N SER A 184 -17.38 0.85 -15.90
CA SER A 184 -16.84 0.32 -14.64
C SER A 184 -15.40 -0.16 -14.79
N PHE A 185 -15.06 -0.90 -15.86
CA PHE A 185 -13.69 -1.32 -16.15
C PHE A 185 -12.75 -0.13 -16.33
N THR A 186 -13.15 0.87 -17.13
CA THR A 186 -12.31 2.04 -17.35
C THR A 186 -12.15 2.87 -16.07
N ALA A 187 -13.21 3.06 -15.29
CA ALA A 187 -13.11 3.72 -13.98
C ALA A 187 -12.17 2.97 -13.02
N PHE A 188 -12.24 1.64 -12.97
CA PHE A 188 -11.35 0.81 -12.16
C PHE A 188 -9.88 0.93 -12.59
N ASN A 189 -9.60 0.87 -13.90
CA ASN A 189 -8.24 1.05 -14.44
C ASN A 189 -7.68 2.46 -14.20
N TYR A 190 -8.55 3.39 -13.84
CA TYR A 190 -8.21 4.75 -13.45
C TYR A 190 -8.12 4.94 -11.93
N ASP A 191 -8.14 3.85 -11.17
CA ASP A 191 -8.05 3.79 -9.71
C ASP A 191 -9.21 4.49 -8.97
N TYR A 192 -10.36 4.67 -9.63
CA TYR A 192 -11.58 5.08 -8.93
C TYR A 192 -12.17 3.93 -8.12
N ARG A 193 -12.77 4.24 -6.96
CA ARG A 193 -13.68 3.28 -6.31
C ARG A 193 -14.96 3.21 -7.11
N VAL A 194 -15.17 2.08 -7.78
CA VAL A 194 -16.34 1.87 -8.63
C VAL A 194 -17.49 1.32 -7.82
N VAL A 195 -18.60 2.05 -7.79
CA VAL A 195 -19.84 1.60 -7.15
C VAL A 195 -20.93 1.54 -8.21
N VAL A 196 -21.68 0.44 -8.31
CA VAL A 196 -22.85 0.33 -9.18
C VAL A 196 -24.09 0.18 -8.30
N LEU A 197 -25.09 1.03 -8.52
CA LEU A 197 -26.35 0.97 -7.78
C LEU A 197 -27.29 -0.05 -8.42
N ALA A 198 -27.47 -1.20 -7.77
CA ALA A 198 -28.27 -2.31 -8.28
C ALA A 198 -29.70 -1.88 -8.63
N ASP A 199 -30.29 -1.02 -7.79
CA ASP A 199 -31.66 -0.53 -7.95
C ASP A 199 -31.81 0.44 -9.13
N CYS A 200 -30.71 1.02 -9.61
CA CYS A 200 -30.68 2.08 -10.62
C CYS A 200 -30.05 1.62 -11.94
N VAL A 201 -29.87 0.31 -12.14
CA VAL A 201 -29.43 -0.27 -13.41
C VAL A 201 -30.40 -1.30 -13.94
N ALA A 202 -30.44 -1.43 -15.26
CA ALA A 202 -31.17 -2.48 -15.97
C ALA A 202 -30.45 -2.84 -17.27
N SER A 203 -30.77 -3.99 -17.85
CA SER A 203 -30.29 -4.37 -19.19
C SER A 203 -31.45 -4.65 -20.12
N MET A 204 -31.38 -4.10 -21.33
CA MET A 204 -32.34 -4.47 -22.38
C MET A 204 -32.10 -5.89 -22.89
N TYR A 205 -30.92 -6.47 -22.65
CA TYR A 205 -30.48 -7.77 -23.17
C TYR A 205 -31.00 -8.99 -22.39
N GLY A 206 -31.75 -8.77 -21.31
CA GLY A 206 -32.27 -9.85 -20.46
C GLY A 206 -31.67 -9.88 -19.05
N ASP A 207 -32.35 -10.61 -18.17
CA ASP A 207 -32.04 -10.67 -16.74
C ASP A 207 -30.75 -11.45 -16.47
N ASP A 208 -30.44 -12.43 -17.31
CA ASP A 208 -29.20 -13.21 -17.27
C ASP A 208 -27.97 -12.32 -17.47
N LEU A 209 -27.99 -11.47 -18.50
CA LEU A 209 -26.91 -10.53 -18.76
C LEU A 209 -26.90 -9.38 -17.74
N HIS A 210 -28.06 -8.92 -17.28
CA HIS A 210 -28.13 -7.97 -16.17
C HIS A 210 -27.41 -8.50 -14.90
N VAL A 211 -27.74 -9.73 -14.49
CA VAL A 211 -27.11 -10.40 -13.33
C VAL A 211 -25.63 -10.63 -13.58
N LEU A 212 -25.22 -11.03 -14.79
CA LEU A 212 -23.81 -11.15 -15.15
C LEU A 212 -23.05 -9.84 -14.93
N GLY A 213 -23.61 -8.71 -15.39
CA GLY A 213 -23.00 -7.40 -15.23
C GLY A 213 -22.79 -7.05 -13.75
N LEU A 214 -23.84 -7.21 -12.93
CA LEU A 214 -23.74 -6.97 -11.48
C LEU A 214 -22.72 -7.89 -10.81
N GLN A 215 -22.76 -9.19 -11.09
CA GLN A 215 -21.86 -10.15 -10.46
C GLN A 215 -20.41 -9.93 -10.88
N ASN A 216 -20.16 -9.52 -12.12
CA ASN A 216 -18.80 -9.21 -12.56
C ASN A 216 -18.25 -7.97 -11.83
N VAL A 217 -19.06 -6.92 -11.69
CA VAL A 217 -18.65 -5.73 -10.92
C VAL A 217 -18.37 -6.12 -9.46
N ALA A 218 -19.32 -6.77 -8.79
CA ALA A 218 -19.25 -7.09 -7.36
C ALA A 218 -18.08 -8.02 -6.98
N ARG A 219 -17.56 -8.80 -7.94
CA ARG A 219 -16.52 -9.79 -7.70
C ARG A 219 -15.14 -9.38 -8.25
N CYS A 220 -15.11 -8.48 -9.24
CA CYS A 220 -13.88 -8.19 -9.99
C CYS A 220 -13.50 -6.71 -10.05
N LEU A 221 -14.44 -5.78 -9.88
CA LEU A 221 -14.22 -4.36 -10.21
C LEU A 221 -14.54 -3.38 -9.09
N GLY A 222 -15.46 -3.72 -8.19
CA GLY A 222 -15.89 -2.80 -7.14
C GLY A 222 -17.12 -3.29 -6.40
N TRP A 223 -17.98 -2.34 -6.03
CA TRP A 223 -19.12 -2.59 -5.16
C TRP A 223 -20.43 -2.52 -5.93
N VAL A 224 -21.32 -3.46 -5.67
CA VAL A 224 -22.72 -3.38 -6.08
C VAL A 224 -23.56 -3.22 -4.82
N ILE A 225 -24.28 -2.11 -4.72
CA ILE A 225 -25.05 -1.76 -3.51
C ILE A 225 -26.46 -1.27 -3.87
N SER A 226 -27.35 -1.29 -2.88
CA SER A 226 -28.68 -0.67 -2.99
C SER A 226 -28.63 0.84 -2.74
N ASN A 227 -29.72 1.54 -3.08
CA ASN A 227 -29.89 2.95 -2.72
C ASN A 227 -29.88 3.18 -1.21
N GLU A 228 -30.46 2.26 -0.44
CA GLU A 228 -30.46 2.34 1.02
C GLU A 228 -29.04 2.30 1.58
N GLN A 229 -28.22 1.37 1.08
CA GLN A 229 -26.81 1.26 1.42
C GLN A 229 -26.01 2.49 0.98
N LEU A 230 -26.31 3.06 -0.19
CA LEU A 230 -25.72 4.34 -0.60
C LEU A 230 -26.04 5.46 0.40
N PHE A 231 -27.31 5.56 0.82
CA PHE A 231 -27.76 6.59 1.76
C PHE A 231 -27.13 6.42 3.12
N GLU A 232 -26.99 5.19 3.59
CA GLU A 232 -26.26 4.85 4.81
C GLU A 232 -24.81 5.35 4.73
N LYS A 233 -24.07 4.94 3.71
CA LYS A 233 -22.64 5.30 3.54
C LYS A 233 -22.40 6.80 3.38
N LEU A 234 -23.31 7.52 2.70
CA LEU A 234 -23.20 8.97 2.57
C LEU A 234 -23.64 9.72 3.85
N LYS A 235 -24.59 9.19 4.63
CA LYS A 235 -25.03 9.76 5.93
C LYS A 235 -24.00 9.62 7.03
N GLU A 236 -23.33 8.46 7.15
CA GLU A 236 -22.27 8.23 8.14
C GLU A 236 -21.18 9.31 8.06
N THR A 237 -20.87 9.78 6.84
CA THR A 237 -19.90 10.86 6.60
C THR A 237 -20.46 12.27 6.90
N THR A 238 -21.78 12.44 6.92
CA THR A 238 -22.41 13.77 7.16
C THR A 238 -22.55 14.06 8.67
N HIS A 239 -22.67 13.03 9.50
CA HIS A 239 -22.72 13.16 10.97
C HIS A 239 -21.42 13.70 11.59
N GLU A 240 -20.28 13.65 10.88
CA GLU A 240 -19.03 14.31 11.32
C GLU A 240 -19.04 15.84 11.12
N LEU A 241 -20.01 16.43 10.41
CA LEU A 241 -20.02 17.85 10.03
C LEU A 241 -21.11 18.73 10.68
N THR A 242 -22.09 18.17 11.41
CA THR A 242 -23.26 18.96 11.90
C THR A 242 -23.63 18.80 13.38
N ALA A 243 -22.70 18.41 14.26
CA ALA A 243 -22.93 18.43 15.72
C ALA A 243 -22.16 19.58 16.41
N ALA A 244 -22.49 20.82 16.03
CA ALA A 244 -22.07 22.02 16.75
C ALA A 244 -23.28 22.96 16.94
N ALA A 245 -24.19 22.60 17.86
CA ALA A 245 -25.05 23.55 18.56
C ALA A 245 -25.80 22.89 19.74
N ALA A 246 -25.41 23.31 20.94
CA ALA A 246 -26.14 23.33 22.22
C ALA A 246 -26.58 22.00 22.90
N ALA A 247 -25.73 21.49 23.83
CA ALA A 247 -26.06 21.33 25.26
C ALA A 247 -24.87 20.72 26.06
N LEU A 248 -24.37 21.50 27.06
CA LEU A 248 -23.49 21.13 28.19
C LEU A 248 -22.06 20.62 27.87
N PRO A 249 -21.07 20.84 28.77
CA PRO A 249 -19.65 20.73 28.44
C PRO A 249 -19.23 19.26 28.38
N LEU A 250 -19.45 18.60 27.25
CA LEU A 250 -18.72 17.40 26.89
C LEU A 250 -17.37 17.83 26.31
N ARG A 251 -16.28 17.31 26.88
CA ARG A 251 -14.93 17.43 26.31
C ARG A 251 -14.99 17.07 24.82
N ALA A 252 -14.55 17.99 23.94
CA ALA A 252 -14.37 17.73 22.52
C ALA A 252 -13.48 16.49 22.35
N GLN A 253 -14.05 15.38 21.90
CA GLN A 253 -13.27 14.19 21.56
C GLN A 253 -12.60 14.49 20.22
N ALA A 254 -11.26 14.60 20.23
CA ALA A 254 -10.48 14.82 19.03
C ALA A 254 -10.78 13.72 17.97
N GLY A 255 -10.77 14.08 16.69
CA GLY A 255 -11.14 13.20 15.56
C GLY A 255 -10.26 11.94 15.40
N PRO A 256 -10.31 11.19 14.28
CA PRO A 256 -9.47 10.00 14.12
C PRO A 256 -7.96 10.34 14.13
N ILE A 257 -7.14 9.44 14.64
CA ILE A 257 -5.67 9.51 14.56
C ILE A 257 -5.26 9.03 13.17
N ARG A 258 -4.94 9.97 12.28
CA ARG A 258 -4.39 9.68 10.96
C ARG A 258 -2.91 9.31 11.02
N VAL A 259 -2.60 8.09 10.59
CA VAL A 259 -1.26 7.52 10.53
C VAL A 259 -0.88 7.31 9.07
N GLY A 260 0.24 7.90 8.64
CA GLY A 260 0.81 7.63 7.33
C GLY A 260 1.82 6.48 7.40
N LEU A 261 1.67 5.45 6.56
CA LEU A 261 2.71 4.45 6.34
C LEU A 261 3.41 4.74 5.01
N VAL A 262 4.69 5.09 5.05
CA VAL A 262 5.51 5.19 3.84
C VAL A 262 6.33 3.92 3.70
N THR A 263 6.05 3.15 2.65
CA THR A 263 6.66 1.83 2.42
C THR A 263 7.10 1.68 0.96
N VAL A 264 7.56 0.48 0.59
CA VAL A 264 7.92 0.11 -0.79
C VAL A 264 7.16 -1.15 -1.18
N LYS A 265 6.34 -1.08 -2.23
CA LYS A 265 5.54 -2.23 -2.72
C LYS A 265 6.02 -2.79 -4.07
N THR A 266 7.01 -2.16 -4.68
CA THR A 266 7.58 -2.54 -5.97
C THR A 266 9.12 -2.59 -5.91
N GLY A 267 9.75 -3.31 -6.85
CA GLY A 267 11.21 -3.42 -6.92
C GLY A 267 11.85 -4.28 -5.81
N PRO A 268 13.18 -4.20 -5.64
CA PRO A 268 13.95 -5.13 -4.80
C PRO A 268 13.55 -5.16 -3.31
N LEU A 269 12.94 -4.09 -2.81
CA LEU A 269 12.53 -3.92 -1.41
C LEU A 269 11.07 -4.32 -1.14
N ALA A 270 10.31 -4.69 -2.17
CA ALA A 270 8.85 -4.90 -2.09
C ALA A 270 8.42 -5.92 -1.02
N SER A 271 9.13 -7.05 -0.88
CA SER A 271 8.75 -8.08 0.09
C SER A 271 8.77 -7.56 1.53
N GLY A 272 9.78 -6.75 1.87
CA GLY A 272 9.86 -6.12 3.19
C GLY A 272 8.78 -5.07 3.39
N GLY A 273 8.52 -4.23 2.39
CA GLY A 273 7.52 -3.17 2.54
C GLY A 273 6.06 -3.66 2.56
N ILE A 274 5.78 -4.78 1.90
CA ILE A 274 4.50 -5.49 2.06
C ILE A 274 4.37 -6.03 3.50
N ASP A 275 5.43 -6.56 4.08
CA ASP A 275 5.42 -7.09 5.45
C ASP A 275 5.29 -5.99 6.51
N MET A 276 5.86 -4.80 6.27
CA MET A 276 5.60 -3.60 7.08
C MET A 276 4.09 -3.28 7.17
N GLU A 277 3.39 -3.28 6.04
CA GLU A 277 1.94 -3.01 6.00
C GLU A 277 1.15 -4.12 6.67
N ARG A 278 1.46 -5.40 6.37
CA ARG A 278 0.78 -6.56 6.96
C ARG A 278 0.82 -6.53 8.48
N ALA A 279 1.99 -6.27 9.05
CA ALA A 279 2.17 -6.27 10.49
C ALA A 279 1.54 -5.04 11.16
N LEU A 280 1.58 -3.87 10.53
CA LEU A 280 0.89 -2.68 11.03
C LEU A 280 -0.63 -2.88 11.04
N VAL A 281 -1.18 -3.40 9.94
CA VAL A 281 -2.61 -3.72 9.84
C VAL A 281 -3.01 -4.79 10.84
N GLN A 282 -2.17 -5.81 11.05
CA GLN A 282 -2.41 -6.81 12.10
C GLN A 282 -2.48 -6.15 13.48
N TYR A 283 -1.49 -5.32 13.83
CA TYR A 283 -1.45 -4.62 15.11
C TYR A 283 -2.73 -3.80 15.35
N LEU A 284 -3.15 -3.00 14.36
CA LEU A 284 -4.35 -2.16 14.47
C LEU A 284 -5.64 -3.00 14.57
N ASN A 285 -5.75 -4.10 13.82
CA ASN A 285 -6.91 -4.99 13.88
C ASN A 285 -7.06 -5.64 15.26
N GLU A 286 -5.96 -6.03 15.90
CA GLU A 286 -5.98 -6.55 17.27
C GLU A 286 -6.49 -5.53 18.30
N ARG A 287 -6.53 -4.23 17.95
CA ARG A 287 -7.11 -3.13 18.76
C ARG A 287 -8.40 -2.56 18.17
N ASN A 288 -9.10 -3.30 17.29
CA ASN A 288 -10.32 -2.83 16.64
C ASN A 288 -10.16 -1.47 15.92
N ASN A 289 -8.97 -1.25 15.35
CA ASN A 289 -8.56 -0.02 14.67
C ASN A 289 -8.72 1.23 15.54
N ALA A 290 -8.41 1.13 16.83
CA ALA A 290 -8.42 2.26 17.76
C ALA A 290 -7.19 2.24 18.68
N ILE A 291 -6.70 3.43 19.04
CA ILE A 291 -5.61 3.63 20.00
C ILE A 291 -6.01 4.82 20.89
N ALA A 292 -5.81 4.71 22.20
CA ALA A 292 -6.19 5.74 23.17
C ALA A 292 -7.64 6.24 22.96
N GLU A 293 -8.57 5.29 22.78
CA GLU A 293 -10.01 5.53 22.52
C GLU A 293 -10.34 6.31 21.24
N ARG A 294 -9.36 6.57 20.37
CA ARG A 294 -9.55 7.23 19.07
C ARG A 294 -9.38 6.23 17.94
N LYS A 295 -10.25 6.30 16.93
CA LYS A 295 -10.11 5.50 15.71
C LYS A 295 -8.80 5.85 14.99
N VAL A 296 -8.14 4.85 14.42
CA VAL A 296 -6.93 5.03 13.63
C VAL A 296 -7.29 4.96 12.15
N GLU A 297 -6.94 6.00 11.40
CA GLU A 297 -7.02 6.02 9.93
C GLU A 297 -5.62 5.80 9.37
N LEU A 298 -5.36 4.63 8.80
CA LEU A 298 -4.09 4.31 8.16
C LEU A 298 -4.13 4.72 6.68
N ILE A 299 -3.23 5.60 6.26
CA ILE A 299 -3.01 5.93 4.84
C ILE A 299 -1.66 5.38 4.41
N VAL A 300 -1.65 4.52 3.40
CA VAL A 300 -0.43 3.86 2.91
C VAL A 300 0.05 4.53 1.63
N ALA A 301 1.33 4.87 1.58
CA ALA A 301 1.98 5.42 0.40
C ALA A 301 3.16 4.52 -0.05
N ASP A 302 3.13 4.10 -1.31
CA ASP A 302 4.26 3.43 -1.96
C ASP A 302 5.22 4.46 -2.55
N SER A 303 6.45 4.44 -2.06
CA SER A 303 7.54 5.27 -2.55
C SER A 303 8.30 4.65 -3.73
N GLY A 304 8.05 3.37 -4.04
CA GLY A 304 8.80 2.62 -5.06
C GLY A 304 10.29 2.43 -4.75
N GLY A 305 10.74 2.80 -3.53
CA GLY A 305 12.17 2.87 -3.19
C GLY A 305 12.89 4.03 -3.88
N VAL A 306 12.16 5.05 -4.34
CA VAL A 306 12.70 6.21 -5.05
C VAL A 306 12.64 7.44 -4.14
N PRO A 307 13.78 8.07 -3.76
CA PRO A 307 13.80 9.15 -2.78
C PRO A 307 12.95 10.38 -3.14
N ALA A 308 12.93 10.78 -4.41
CA ALA A 308 12.12 11.89 -4.88
C ALA A 308 10.60 11.59 -4.77
N GLN A 309 10.21 10.36 -5.08
CA GLN A 309 8.83 9.91 -4.92
C GLN A 309 8.46 9.81 -3.44
N ALA A 310 9.36 9.31 -2.58
CA ALA A 310 9.14 9.28 -1.14
C ALA A 310 8.87 10.68 -0.57
N ARG A 311 9.69 11.67 -0.92
CA ARG A 311 9.47 13.07 -0.51
C ARG A 311 8.10 13.57 -0.96
N THR A 312 7.76 13.36 -2.22
CA THR A 312 6.46 13.77 -2.79
C THR A 312 5.30 13.10 -2.04
N LYS A 313 5.41 11.80 -1.76
CA LYS A 313 4.38 11.05 -1.03
C LYS A 313 4.25 11.48 0.42
N ILE A 314 5.35 11.78 1.09
CA ILE A 314 5.32 12.33 2.45
C ILE A 314 4.63 13.71 2.45
N GLN A 315 4.93 14.56 1.45
CA GLN A 315 4.24 15.84 1.28
C GLN A 315 2.74 15.67 1.05
N GLU A 316 2.33 14.75 0.17
CA GLU A 316 0.90 14.42 -0.03
C GLU A 316 0.24 13.97 1.29
N LEU A 317 0.88 13.06 2.04
CA LEU A 317 0.32 12.58 3.31
C LEU A 317 0.12 13.71 4.33
N VAL A 318 1.06 14.65 4.41
CA VAL A 318 0.99 15.78 5.35
C VAL A 318 0.00 16.84 4.86
N GLU A 319 0.08 17.25 3.60
CA GLU A 319 -0.62 18.42 3.08
C GLU A 319 -2.04 18.08 2.61
N ARG A 320 -2.22 16.93 1.95
CA ARG A 320 -3.53 16.47 1.47
C ARG A 320 -4.22 15.63 2.54
N ASP A 321 -3.56 14.60 3.04
CA ASP A 321 -4.19 13.59 3.90
C ASP A 321 -4.13 13.95 5.40
N LYS A 322 -3.44 15.04 5.75
CA LYS A 322 -3.37 15.61 7.10
C LYS A 322 -2.98 14.58 8.16
N ILE A 323 -2.04 13.68 7.85
CA ILE A 323 -1.54 12.71 8.84
C ILE A 323 -0.98 13.43 10.07
N HIS A 324 -1.15 12.81 11.24
CA HIS A 324 -0.56 13.31 12.49
C HIS A 324 0.84 12.74 12.71
N VAL A 325 1.05 11.49 12.32
CA VAL A 325 2.28 10.74 12.52
C VAL A 325 2.56 9.85 11.32
N MET A 326 3.84 9.71 10.99
CA MET A 326 4.33 8.76 9.99
C MET A 326 5.00 7.57 10.68
N ILE A 327 4.66 6.35 10.23
CA ILE A 327 5.45 5.15 10.45
C ILE A 327 6.22 4.84 9.16
N GLY A 328 7.54 4.66 9.26
CA GLY A 328 8.45 4.59 8.11
C GLY A 328 9.31 5.86 7.95
N PRO A 329 9.85 6.16 6.76
CA PRO A 329 9.83 5.33 5.55
C PRO A 329 10.63 4.04 5.74
N LEU A 330 10.53 3.13 4.77
CA LEU A 330 11.26 1.85 4.78
C LEU A 330 12.77 2.05 4.62
N ASP A 331 13.19 2.84 3.65
CA ASP A 331 14.60 2.89 3.22
C ASP A 331 15.32 4.18 3.65
N THR A 332 16.63 4.04 3.86
CA THR A 332 17.53 5.12 4.29
C THR A 332 17.53 6.32 3.33
N ALA A 333 17.50 6.08 2.01
CA ALA A 333 17.59 7.15 1.04
C ALA A 333 16.32 8.03 1.04
N SER A 334 15.15 7.41 1.19
CA SER A 334 13.88 8.10 1.40
C SER A 334 13.85 8.93 2.69
N ALA A 335 14.35 8.39 3.81
CA ALA A 335 14.42 9.12 5.07
C ALA A 335 15.32 10.36 4.95
N LEU A 336 16.52 10.19 4.38
CA LEU A 336 17.47 11.29 4.17
C LEU A 336 16.92 12.36 3.23
N ALA A 337 16.27 11.97 2.13
CA ALA A 337 15.69 12.92 1.16
C ALA A 337 14.49 13.70 1.70
N ALA A 338 13.81 13.16 2.73
CA ALA A 338 12.66 13.79 3.36
C ALA A 338 13.00 14.52 4.66
N ASP A 339 14.24 14.42 5.19
CA ASP A 339 14.59 14.94 6.53
C ASP A 339 14.27 16.43 6.69
N ASP A 340 14.68 17.26 5.72
CA ASP A 340 14.40 18.70 5.73
C ASP A 340 12.90 18.99 5.79
N TYR A 341 12.09 18.23 5.05
CA TYR A 341 10.64 18.39 5.06
C TYR A 341 10.03 17.90 6.38
N ILE A 342 10.51 16.78 6.93
CA ILE A 342 10.08 16.27 8.26
C ILE A 342 10.34 17.34 9.33
N ARG A 343 11.51 18.03 9.28
CA ARG A 343 11.82 19.15 10.19
C ARG A 343 10.86 20.31 9.99
N GLN A 344 10.69 20.76 8.75
CA GLN A 344 9.88 21.92 8.41
C GLN A 344 8.41 21.72 8.78
N ALA A 345 7.84 20.56 8.44
CA ALA A 345 6.45 20.21 8.72
C ALA A 345 6.21 19.80 10.19
N GLN A 346 7.29 19.63 10.97
CA GLN A 346 7.24 19.08 12.32
C GLN A 346 6.50 17.74 12.33
N LEU A 347 6.81 16.85 11.39
CA LEU A 347 6.09 15.58 11.21
C LEU A 347 6.58 14.56 12.24
N LEU A 348 5.71 14.16 13.16
CA LEU A 348 5.99 13.07 14.09
C LEU A 348 6.34 11.81 13.29
N THR A 349 7.53 11.26 13.50
CA THR A 349 8.08 10.17 12.67
C THR A 349 8.60 9.04 13.55
N LEU A 350 8.01 7.85 13.38
CA LEU A 350 8.41 6.58 13.97
C LEU A 350 9.04 5.71 12.88
N SER A 351 10.37 5.74 12.80
CA SER A 351 11.07 5.32 11.58
C SER A 351 11.53 3.87 11.56
N VAL A 352 11.41 3.26 10.38
CA VAL A 352 11.98 1.94 10.08
C VAL A 352 13.34 2.08 9.40
N ALA A 353 13.56 3.13 8.61
CA ALA A 353 14.80 3.41 7.90
C ALA A 353 16.01 3.48 8.86
N ALA A 354 17.10 2.83 8.48
CA ALA A 354 18.24 2.56 9.36
C ALA A 354 19.38 3.59 9.27
N ALA A 355 19.20 4.69 8.52
CA ALA A 355 20.19 5.75 8.33
C ALA A 355 20.86 6.18 9.65
N ASP A 356 22.18 6.06 9.76
CA ASP A 356 22.90 6.34 11.01
C ASP A 356 22.71 7.79 11.47
N ASP A 357 22.95 8.76 10.58
CA ASP A 357 22.98 10.18 10.94
C ASP A 357 21.61 10.79 11.31
N MET A 358 20.49 10.11 10.98
CA MET A 358 19.14 10.54 11.39
C MET A 358 18.96 10.56 12.92
N THR A 359 19.78 9.80 13.65
CA THR A 359 19.81 9.77 15.12
C THR A 359 21.24 9.85 15.68
N GLN A 360 22.20 10.40 14.93
CA GLN A 360 23.58 10.61 15.39
C GLN A 360 24.00 12.07 15.25
N ARG A 361 24.71 12.42 14.18
CA ARG A 361 25.28 13.77 13.99
C ARG A 361 24.25 14.81 13.59
N LYS A 362 23.16 14.37 12.95
CA LYS A 362 22.10 15.24 12.43
C LYS A 362 20.74 14.81 12.98
N PRO A 363 20.56 14.69 14.31
CA PRO A 363 19.33 14.15 14.87
C PRO A 363 18.15 15.04 14.51
N ASN A 364 17.05 14.45 14.07
CA ASN A 364 15.81 15.17 13.81
C ASN A 364 14.93 15.21 15.07
N PRO A 365 14.53 16.40 15.58
CA PRO A 365 13.74 16.49 16.81
C PRO A 365 12.39 15.77 16.70
N TRP A 366 11.85 15.58 15.50
CA TRP A 366 10.56 14.94 15.22
C TRP A 366 10.66 13.46 14.84
N PHE A 367 11.86 12.88 14.99
CA PHE A 367 12.17 11.52 14.58
C PHE A 367 12.56 10.66 15.78
N THR A 368 12.00 9.46 15.87
CA THR A 368 12.48 8.38 16.74
C THR A 368 12.50 7.06 15.96
N ARG A 369 13.36 6.14 16.38
CA ARG A 369 13.54 4.84 15.73
C ARG A 369 13.61 3.71 16.74
N GLY A 370 12.54 2.94 16.80
CA GLY A 370 12.34 1.74 17.61
C GLY A 370 12.93 0.47 16.99
N THR A 371 13.64 0.56 15.86
CA THR A 371 14.31 -0.55 15.15
C THR A 371 15.84 -0.59 15.40
N SER A 372 16.67 -0.12 14.49
CA SER A 372 18.11 0.04 14.72
C SER A 372 18.70 0.93 13.65
N THR A 373 19.89 1.45 13.92
CA THR A 373 20.71 1.99 12.83
C THR A 373 21.33 0.86 12.00
N ALA A 374 21.85 1.18 10.82
CA ALA A 374 22.47 0.22 9.91
C ALA A 374 23.69 -0.41 10.59
N SER A 375 24.57 0.42 11.14
CA SER A 375 25.80 -0.04 11.77
C SER A 375 25.57 -0.75 13.12
N GLN A 376 24.48 -0.45 13.83
CA GLN A 376 24.17 -0.98 15.16
C GLN A 376 24.16 -2.52 15.21
N CYS A 377 23.62 -3.20 14.20
CA CYS A 377 23.68 -4.66 14.10
C CYS A 377 24.98 -5.19 13.48
N ALA A 378 25.67 -4.38 12.69
CA ALA A 378 26.93 -4.77 12.05
C ALA A 378 28.10 -4.87 13.05
N HIS A 379 28.14 -3.98 14.06
CA HIS A 379 29.15 -4.00 15.12
C HIS A 379 29.23 -5.35 15.88
N PRO A 380 28.15 -5.88 16.49
CA PRO A 380 28.18 -7.19 17.14
C PRO A 380 28.42 -8.34 16.15
N MET A 381 28.03 -8.21 14.88
CA MET A 381 28.32 -9.24 13.89
C MET A 381 29.82 -9.39 13.65
N ALA A 382 30.54 -8.28 13.56
CA ALA A 382 31.99 -8.26 13.44
C ALA A 382 32.68 -8.85 14.67
N ASP A 383 32.23 -8.47 15.88
CA ASP A 383 32.72 -9.04 17.14
C ASP A 383 32.52 -10.56 17.18
N TYR A 384 31.33 -11.05 16.81
CA TYR A 384 31.02 -12.47 16.75
C TYR A 384 31.89 -13.22 15.72
N CYS A 385 32.06 -12.65 14.53
CA CYS A 385 32.91 -13.24 13.49
C CYS A 385 34.36 -13.40 13.95
N TYR A 386 34.90 -12.39 14.63
CA TYR A 386 36.27 -12.43 15.11
C TYR A 386 36.45 -13.36 16.33
N LYS A 387 35.62 -13.19 17.36
CA LYS A 387 35.81 -13.85 18.67
C LYS A 387 35.24 -15.26 18.72
N GLN A 388 34.11 -15.51 18.06
CA GLN A 388 33.38 -16.78 18.17
C GLN A 388 33.62 -17.68 16.96
N LEU A 389 33.57 -17.11 15.74
CA LEU A 389 33.83 -17.86 14.51
C LEU A 389 35.31 -17.93 14.13
N ASN A 390 36.17 -17.17 14.81
CA ASN A 390 37.61 -17.12 14.59
C ASN A 390 38.03 -16.69 13.17
N TYR A 391 37.16 -15.95 12.46
CA TYR A 391 37.53 -15.36 11.19
C TYR A 391 38.54 -14.23 11.41
N ARG A 392 39.51 -14.12 10.50
CA ARG A 392 40.59 -13.13 10.51
C ARG A 392 40.64 -12.33 9.22
N ARG A 393 40.12 -12.87 8.12
CA ARG A 393 40.16 -12.27 6.79
C ARG A 393 38.79 -12.37 6.15
N MET A 394 38.16 -11.25 5.84
CA MET A 394 36.79 -11.24 5.33
C MET A 394 36.63 -10.38 4.09
N VAL A 395 35.78 -10.86 3.17
CA VAL A 395 35.22 -10.05 2.09
C VAL A 395 33.91 -9.43 2.58
N LEU A 396 33.67 -8.17 2.24
CA LEU A 396 32.37 -7.53 2.46
C LEU A 396 31.72 -7.26 1.10
N ILE A 397 30.48 -7.71 0.92
CA ILE A 397 29.65 -7.35 -0.23
C ILE A 397 28.34 -6.76 0.27
N ALA A 398 27.96 -5.58 -0.21
CA ALA A 398 26.79 -4.86 0.28
C ALA A 398 26.13 -4.04 -0.84
N ASP A 399 24.85 -3.70 -0.71
CA ASP A 399 24.18 -2.85 -1.71
C ASP A 399 24.87 -1.47 -1.81
N ASP A 400 25.02 -0.94 -3.03
CA ASP A 400 25.63 0.39 -3.30
C ASP A 400 24.66 1.54 -2.97
N ILE A 401 24.21 1.57 -1.72
CA ILE A 401 23.35 2.57 -1.12
C ILE A 401 23.82 2.84 0.31
N ALA A 402 23.42 3.97 0.89
CA ALA A 402 23.83 4.37 2.25
C ALA A 402 23.64 3.24 3.30
N TYR A 403 22.53 2.49 3.25
CA TYR A 403 22.31 1.34 4.14
C TYR A 403 23.41 0.26 4.05
N GLY A 404 23.77 -0.16 2.83
CA GLY A 404 24.81 -1.16 2.61
C GLY A 404 26.20 -0.63 2.96
N HIS A 405 26.46 0.64 2.67
CA HIS A 405 27.69 1.33 3.05
C HIS A 405 27.87 1.39 4.57
N GLU A 406 26.83 1.82 5.30
CA GLU A 406 26.85 1.96 6.77
C GLU A 406 27.02 0.60 7.47
N MET A 407 26.34 -0.45 7.00
CA MET A 407 26.56 -1.82 7.50
C MET A 407 27.98 -2.31 7.25
N CYS A 408 28.48 -2.16 6.03
CA CYS A 408 29.83 -2.58 5.63
C CYS A 408 30.91 -1.88 6.47
N ALA A 409 30.79 -0.57 6.64
CA ALA A 409 31.72 0.25 7.39
C ALA A 409 31.66 -0.01 8.91
N GLY A 410 30.47 -0.16 9.49
CA GLY A 410 30.30 -0.54 10.89
C GLY A 410 30.90 -1.92 11.19
N PHE A 411 30.69 -2.88 10.29
CA PHE A 411 31.34 -4.20 10.39
C PHE A 411 32.87 -4.08 10.32
N GLN A 412 33.38 -3.38 9.29
CA GLN A 412 34.82 -3.22 9.09
C GLN A 412 35.49 -2.64 10.33
N ARG A 413 34.95 -1.55 10.88
CA ARG A 413 35.58 -0.84 12.00
C ARG A 413 35.86 -1.80 13.17
N VAL A 414 34.83 -2.50 13.65
CA VAL A 414 34.97 -3.41 14.79
C VAL A 414 35.85 -4.60 14.43
N PHE A 415 35.71 -5.16 13.22
CA PHE A 415 36.51 -6.31 12.82
C PHE A 415 38.00 -5.99 12.74
N GLU A 416 38.37 -4.83 12.17
CA GLU A 416 39.76 -4.41 12.04
C GLU A 416 40.37 -3.94 13.37
N GLU A 417 39.61 -3.28 14.25
CA GLU A 417 40.06 -2.91 15.59
C GLU A 417 40.36 -4.13 16.47
N LEU A 418 39.64 -5.25 16.26
CA LEU A 418 39.92 -6.51 16.94
C LEU A 418 41.14 -7.26 16.37
N GLY A 419 41.69 -6.83 15.23
CA GLY A 419 42.84 -7.43 14.55
C GLY A 419 42.50 -8.25 13.30
N GLY A 420 41.23 -8.27 12.89
CA GLY A 420 40.80 -8.82 11.60
C GLY A 420 41.21 -7.94 10.42
N LYS A 421 41.04 -8.46 9.21
CA LYS A 421 41.35 -7.76 7.95
C LYS A 421 40.17 -7.85 7.01
N VAL A 422 39.67 -6.69 6.57
CA VAL A 422 38.76 -6.63 5.42
C VAL A 422 39.60 -6.57 4.15
N VAL A 423 39.64 -7.69 3.42
CA VAL A 423 40.56 -7.88 2.29
C VAL A 423 39.95 -7.48 0.95
N GLN A 424 38.63 -7.34 0.89
CA GLN A 424 37.90 -6.89 -0.29
C GLN A 424 36.57 -6.27 0.12
N LYS A 425 36.17 -5.22 -0.59
CA LYS A 425 34.82 -4.65 -0.53
C LYS A 425 34.22 -4.56 -1.93
N THR A 426 32.98 -4.99 -2.10
CA THR A 426 32.24 -4.83 -3.35
C THR A 426 30.85 -4.26 -3.09
N PHE A 427 30.41 -3.38 -3.98
CA PHE A 427 29.13 -2.68 -3.85
C PHE A 427 28.29 -2.83 -5.12
N PRO A 428 27.55 -3.95 -5.28
CA PRO A 428 26.59 -4.08 -6.38
C PRO A 428 25.46 -3.04 -6.24
N PRO A 429 24.98 -2.44 -7.35
CA PRO A 429 23.79 -1.60 -7.31
C PRO A 429 22.58 -2.37 -6.74
N LEU A 430 21.66 -1.68 -6.05
CA LEU A 430 20.44 -2.30 -5.51
C LEU A 430 19.64 -3.05 -6.60
N THR A 431 19.70 -2.57 -7.85
CA THR A 431 19.04 -3.14 -9.03
C THR A 431 19.96 -3.97 -9.92
N VAL A 432 21.10 -4.45 -9.40
CA VAL A 432 22.05 -5.27 -10.17
C VAL A 432 21.33 -6.45 -10.84
N PRO A 433 21.57 -6.75 -12.13
CA PRO A 433 20.87 -7.83 -12.85
C PRO A 433 21.29 -9.23 -12.38
N ASP A 434 22.58 -9.43 -12.10
CA ASP A 434 23.16 -10.69 -11.62
C ASP A 434 24.42 -10.44 -10.76
N TYR A 435 24.85 -11.46 -10.03
CA TYR A 435 26.01 -11.43 -9.14
C TYR A 435 27.23 -12.18 -9.67
N GLY A 436 27.18 -12.75 -10.88
CA GLY A 436 28.23 -13.66 -11.38
C GLY A 436 29.61 -13.01 -11.46
N THR A 437 29.66 -11.75 -11.88
CA THR A 437 30.91 -10.97 -11.93
C THR A 437 31.51 -10.71 -10.56
N TYR A 438 30.68 -10.43 -9.55
CA TYR A 438 31.13 -10.22 -8.18
C TYR A 438 31.60 -11.53 -7.53
N LEU A 439 30.91 -12.65 -7.80
CA LEU A 439 31.28 -13.98 -7.34
C LEU A 439 32.62 -14.44 -7.94
N ALA A 440 32.85 -14.18 -9.23
CA ALA A 440 34.10 -14.52 -9.91
C ALA A 440 35.32 -13.73 -9.39
N GLN A 441 35.10 -12.56 -8.77
CA GLN A 441 36.14 -11.69 -8.24
C GLN A 441 36.38 -11.87 -6.73
N LEU A 442 35.75 -12.85 -6.08
CA LEU A 442 35.92 -13.08 -4.65
C LEU A 442 37.37 -13.45 -4.33
N ASN A 443 37.98 -12.76 -3.36
CA ASN A 443 39.32 -13.04 -2.89
C ASN A 443 39.35 -14.45 -2.25
N PRO A 444 40.12 -15.40 -2.81
CA PRO A 444 40.11 -16.79 -2.35
C PRO A 444 40.79 -16.98 -0.99
N LYS A 445 41.49 -15.96 -0.47
CA LYS A 445 42.17 -16.00 0.84
C LYS A 445 41.29 -15.50 1.99
N ALA A 446 40.00 -15.23 1.75
CA ALA A 446 39.08 -14.85 2.80
C ALA A 446 38.49 -16.08 3.51
N ASP A 447 38.34 -15.98 4.83
CA ASP A 447 37.74 -17.02 5.65
C ASP A 447 36.22 -17.04 5.47
N ALA A 448 35.62 -15.86 5.27
CA ALA A 448 34.19 -15.69 5.12
C ALA A 448 33.82 -14.42 4.35
N ILE A 449 32.56 -14.36 3.92
CA ILE A 449 31.94 -13.22 3.24
C ILE A 449 30.83 -12.65 4.12
N TYR A 450 30.85 -11.34 4.37
CA TYR A 450 29.75 -10.60 4.99
C TYR A 450 28.79 -10.05 3.93
N LEU A 451 27.50 -10.33 4.11
CA LEU A 451 26.42 -9.95 3.21
C LEU A 451 25.64 -8.76 3.80
N GLY A 452 25.90 -7.56 3.28
CA GLY A 452 25.22 -6.32 3.63
C GLY A 452 24.07 -5.99 2.67
N PHE A 453 23.08 -6.87 2.56
CA PHE A 453 21.99 -6.74 1.59
C PHE A 453 20.63 -6.38 2.20
N ALA A 454 19.85 -5.62 1.45
CA ALA A 454 18.45 -5.28 1.71
C ALA A 454 17.50 -6.05 0.77
N GLY A 455 16.23 -6.14 1.18
CA GLY A 455 15.17 -6.77 0.39
C GLY A 455 15.55 -8.15 -0.16
N SER A 456 15.28 -8.36 -1.44
CA SER A 456 15.50 -9.62 -2.17
C SER A 456 16.95 -9.92 -2.53
N ASN A 457 17.90 -9.01 -2.31
CA ASN A 457 19.25 -9.16 -2.84
C ASN A 457 20.05 -10.26 -2.16
N GLY A 458 19.85 -10.52 -0.87
CA GLY A 458 20.48 -11.66 -0.20
C GLY A 458 20.02 -13.01 -0.75
N PHE A 459 18.73 -13.16 -1.07
CA PHE A 459 18.18 -14.34 -1.76
C PHE A 459 18.79 -14.53 -3.16
N ARG A 460 18.82 -13.46 -3.96
CA ARG A 460 19.38 -13.51 -5.32
C ARG A 460 20.87 -13.84 -5.31
N TYR A 461 21.64 -13.26 -4.37
CA TYR A 461 23.06 -13.55 -4.20
C TYR A 461 23.29 -15.00 -3.79
N LEU A 462 22.62 -15.50 -2.74
CA LEU A 462 22.83 -16.85 -2.23
C LEU A 462 22.46 -17.93 -3.25
N ARG A 463 21.42 -17.69 -4.07
CA ARG A 463 21.09 -18.56 -5.19
C ARG A 463 22.26 -18.68 -6.17
N GLN A 464 22.81 -17.56 -6.64
CA GLN A 464 23.93 -17.60 -7.58
C GLN A 464 25.24 -18.09 -6.94
N PHE A 465 25.46 -17.80 -5.66
CA PHE A 465 26.56 -18.33 -4.87
C PHE A 465 26.54 -19.86 -4.83
N ASN A 466 25.35 -20.45 -4.72
CA ASN A 466 25.16 -21.90 -4.81
C ASN A 466 25.33 -22.42 -6.24
N GLU A 467 24.81 -21.73 -7.26
CA GLU A 467 24.99 -22.07 -8.69
C GLU A 467 26.48 -22.04 -9.11
N TYR A 468 27.29 -21.13 -8.51
CA TYR A 468 28.75 -21.08 -8.64
C TYR A 468 29.50 -22.16 -7.84
N GLY A 469 28.79 -22.99 -7.08
CA GLY A 469 29.37 -24.09 -6.31
C GLY A 469 30.25 -23.64 -5.15
N LEU A 470 29.97 -22.48 -4.56
CA LEU A 470 30.70 -21.93 -3.41
C LEU A 470 30.10 -22.35 -2.06
N ARG A 471 28.86 -22.86 -2.06
CA ARG A 471 28.23 -23.43 -0.86
C ARG A 471 29.10 -24.56 -0.29
N GLY A 472 29.42 -24.46 1.00
CA GLY A 472 30.30 -25.41 1.70
C GLY A 472 31.80 -25.21 1.45
N LYS A 473 32.20 -24.32 0.53
CA LYS A 473 33.61 -23.96 0.29
C LYS A 473 33.98 -22.62 0.92
N THR A 474 33.06 -21.67 0.91
CA THR A 474 33.27 -20.34 1.49
C THR A 474 32.16 -20.05 2.48
N ALA A 475 32.52 -19.66 3.70
CA ALA A 475 31.54 -19.30 4.71
C ALA A 475 30.89 -17.96 4.38
N THR A 476 29.61 -17.83 4.71
CA THR A 476 28.86 -16.57 4.57
C THR A 476 28.23 -16.21 5.90
N VAL A 477 28.16 -14.91 6.16
CA VAL A 477 27.47 -14.32 7.29
C VAL A 477 26.66 -13.11 6.82
N GLY A 478 25.52 -12.81 7.44
CA GLY A 478 24.63 -11.73 6.98
C GLY A 478 24.42 -10.60 7.98
N GLY A 479 24.16 -9.40 7.46
CA GLY A 479 23.53 -8.32 8.21
C GLY A 479 22.05 -8.58 8.51
N MET A 480 21.38 -7.59 9.09
CA MET A 480 20.04 -7.75 9.66
C MET A 480 18.94 -8.13 8.67
N THR A 481 19.07 -7.73 7.40
CA THR A 481 18.04 -7.98 6.37
C THR A 481 18.46 -8.99 5.30
N ALA A 482 19.72 -9.44 5.30
CA ALA A 482 20.25 -10.26 4.20
C ALA A 482 19.52 -11.61 4.05
N LEU A 483 19.07 -12.18 5.17
CA LEU A 483 18.24 -13.38 5.23
C LEU A 483 16.98 -13.12 6.06
N ASP A 484 16.35 -11.97 5.82
CA ASP A 484 15.05 -11.63 6.43
C ASP A 484 13.98 -12.65 6.03
N GLU A 485 13.05 -12.94 6.94
CA GLU A 485 12.00 -13.93 6.76
C GLU A 485 11.09 -13.65 5.55
N ALA A 486 10.93 -12.38 5.15
CA ALA A 486 10.17 -11.99 3.96
C ALA A 486 10.74 -12.61 2.66
N VAL A 487 12.03 -12.93 2.64
CA VAL A 487 12.75 -13.52 1.50
C VAL A 487 13.30 -14.91 1.79
N LEU A 488 13.61 -15.23 3.05
CA LEU A 488 14.06 -16.56 3.49
C LEU A 488 13.05 -17.65 3.13
N ARG A 489 11.76 -17.33 3.13
CA ARG A 489 10.68 -18.23 2.68
C ARG A 489 10.80 -18.71 1.22
N ASN A 490 11.61 -18.03 0.41
CA ASN A 490 11.88 -18.39 -0.97
C ASN A 490 13.25 -19.09 -1.15
N MET A 491 14.05 -19.19 -0.09
CA MET A 491 15.36 -19.85 -0.11
C MET A 491 15.23 -21.37 0.11
N GLY A 492 16.19 -22.11 -0.42
CA GLY A 492 16.40 -23.52 -0.16
C GLY A 492 17.53 -23.79 0.84
N ASP A 493 18.10 -24.99 0.75
CA ASP A 493 19.15 -25.46 1.66
C ASP A 493 20.44 -24.62 1.60
N GLU A 494 20.62 -23.81 0.55
CA GLU A 494 21.74 -22.86 0.44
C GLU A 494 21.80 -21.85 1.58
N ALA A 495 20.68 -21.55 2.23
CA ALA A 495 20.64 -20.66 3.37
C ALA A 495 21.00 -21.32 4.71
N LEU A 496 20.94 -22.66 4.80
CA LEU A 496 21.08 -23.39 6.06
C LEU A 496 22.43 -23.13 6.71
N GLY A 497 22.39 -22.83 8.01
CA GLY A 497 23.57 -22.66 8.83
C GLY A 497 24.23 -21.28 8.72
N ILE A 498 23.74 -20.37 7.88
CA ILE A 498 24.30 -19.02 7.73
C ILE A 498 23.97 -18.19 8.99
N PRO A 499 24.98 -17.66 9.70
CA PRO A 499 24.76 -16.73 10.80
C PRO A 499 24.35 -15.33 10.32
N THR A 500 23.43 -14.67 11.02
CA THR A 500 23.03 -13.27 10.77
C THR A 500 22.89 -12.48 12.06
N ALA A 501 23.14 -11.18 12.04
CA ALA A 501 22.88 -10.29 13.19
C ALA A 501 21.63 -9.45 12.96
N CYS A 502 20.62 -9.56 13.83
CA CYS A 502 19.39 -8.76 13.76
C CYS A 502 18.88 -8.46 15.17
N TRP A 503 18.20 -7.32 15.37
CA TRP A 503 17.55 -6.99 16.65
C TRP A 503 16.24 -7.76 16.89
N TYR A 504 15.81 -8.59 15.95
CA TYR A 504 14.58 -9.38 16.04
C TYR A 504 14.79 -10.85 15.65
N SER A 505 14.06 -11.74 16.33
CA SER A 505 13.81 -13.11 15.91
C SER A 505 12.39 -13.51 16.33
N ALA A 506 11.66 -14.18 15.44
CA ALA A 506 10.35 -14.76 15.75
C ALA A 506 10.42 -15.83 16.87
N GLU A 507 11.62 -16.34 17.18
CA GLU A 507 11.82 -17.37 18.19
C GLU A 507 12.25 -16.82 19.56
N PHE A 508 12.47 -15.51 19.68
CA PHE A 508 12.82 -14.93 20.98
C PHE A 508 11.67 -15.08 21.99
N ASP A 509 12.00 -15.55 23.19
CA ASP A 509 11.04 -15.86 24.25
C ASP A 509 10.47 -14.58 24.87
N ASN A 510 9.33 -14.17 24.33
CA ASN A 510 8.60 -12.99 24.72
C ASN A 510 7.11 -13.23 24.42
N PRO A 511 6.20 -13.13 25.41
CA PRO A 511 4.78 -13.39 25.18
C PRO A 511 4.15 -12.53 24.08
N ILE A 512 4.56 -11.25 23.95
CA ILE A 512 4.08 -10.36 22.88
C ILE A 512 4.56 -10.88 21.52
N ASN A 513 5.81 -11.33 21.46
CA ASN A 513 6.40 -11.89 20.25
C ASN A 513 5.74 -13.21 19.86
N GLN A 514 5.54 -14.13 20.80
CA GLN A 514 4.93 -15.43 20.54
C GLN A 514 3.53 -15.27 19.95
N LYS A 515 2.72 -14.35 20.51
CA LYS A 515 1.40 -14.03 19.97
C LYS A 515 1.49 -13.43 18.56
N PHE A 516 2.33 -12.40 18.39
CA PHE A 516 2.52 -11.73 17.10
C PHE A 516 2.98 -12.72 16.01
N ALA A 517 4.05 -13.47 16.27
CA ALA A 517 4.66 -14.40 15.33
C ALA A 517 3.73 -15.58 15.00
N ALA A 518 3.00 -16.11 15.98
CA ALA A 518 2.02 -17.18 15.73
C ALA A 518 0.90 -16.68 14.81
N ALA A 519 0.29 -15.53 15.11
CA ALA A 519 -0.79 -14.97 14.30
C ALA A 519 -0.31 -14.57 12.88
N PHE A 520 0.89 -14.00 12.78
CA PHE A 520 1.47 -13.66 11.48
C PHE A 520 1.72 -14.91 10.64
N ARG A 521 2.32 -15.95 11.24
CA ARG A 521 2.59 -17.24 10.59
C ARG A 521 1.30 -17.96 10.18
N GLU A 522 0.27 -17.93 11.03
CA GLU A 522 -1.03 -18.51 10.69
C GLU A 522 -1.62 -17.87 9.42
N LYS A 523 -1.54 -16.54 9.32
CA LYS A 523 -2.11 -15.79 8.20
C LYS A 523 -1.29 -15.90 6.92
N TRP A 524 0.04 -15.83 7.01
CA TRP A 524 0.92 -15.68 5.84
C TRP A 524 1.82 -16.87 5.53
N LYS A 525 1.82 -17.91 6.38
CA LYS A 525 2.49 -19.21 6.20
C LYS A 525 4.03 -19.17 6.28
N TYR A 526 4.60 -18.11 6.85
CA TYR A 526 6.02 -18.02 7.22
C TYR A 526 6.16 -17.09 8.44
N ASP A 527 7.33 -17.10 9.10
CA ASP A 527 7.56 -16.27 10.29
C ASP A 527 7.72 -14.80 9.92
N PRO A 528 7.35 -13.85 10.79
CA PRO A 528 7.70 -12.44 10.59
C PRO A 528 9.22 -12.25 10.72
N GLY A 529 9.76 -11.27 10.00
CA GLY A 529 11.15 -10.83 10.08
C GLY A 529 11.31 -9.40 10.58
N PHE A 530 12.46 -8.80 10.31
CA PHE A 530 12.79 -7.40 10.62
C PHE A 530 11.68 -6.44 10.18
N TYR A 531 11.22 -6.53 8.93
CA TYR A 531 10.30 -5.53 8.38
C TYR A 531 8.90 -5.58 9.02
N ALA A 532 8.39 -6.79 9.24
CA ALA A 532 7.12 -7.00 9.93
C ALA A 532 7.22 -6.58 11.41
N ALA A 533 8.26 -7.03 12.11
CA ALA A 533 8.47 -6.68 13.50
C ALA A 533 8.69 -5.18 13.71
N ALA A 534 9.25 -4.48 12.71
CA ALA A 534 9.54 -3.05 12.79
C ALA A 534 8.26 -2.24 12.97
N THR A 535 7.29 -2.38 12.06
CA THR A 535 6.04 -1.61 12.17
C THR A 535 5.14 -2.08 13.31
N TYR A 536 5.19 -3.36 13.67
CA TYR A 536 4.50 -3.85 14.87
C TYR A 536 5.08 -3.23 16.16
N THR A 537 6.41 -3.10 16.22
CA THR A 537 7.12 -2.42 17.32
C THR A 537 6.78 -0.93 17.35
N GLU A 538 6.87 -0.22 16.22
CA GLU A 538 6.57 1.21 16.14
C GLU A 538 5.10 1.50 16.47
N ALA A 539 4.18 0.63 16.10
CA ALA A 539 2.77 0.75 16.49
C ALA A 539 2.58 0.61 18.01
N ALA A 540 3.37 -0.25 18.67
CA ALA A 540 3.38 -0.36 20.13
C ALA A 540 3.96 0.88 20.82
N VAL A 541 5.02 1.46 20.24
CA VAL A 541 5.57 2.75 20.69
C VAL A 541 4.53 3.87 20.53
N LEU A 542 3.83 3.91 19.39
CA LEU A 542 2.76 4.85 19.13
C LEU A 542 1.63 4.71 20.16
N GLU A 543 1.14 3.49 20.38
CA GLU A 543 0.09 3.19 21.36
C GLU A 543 0.48 3.66 22.77
N ALA A 544 1.67 3.28 23.24
CA ALA A 544 2.13 3.65 24.57
C ALA A 544 2.30 5.18 24.73
N THR A 545 2.82 5.84 23.69
CA THR A 545 2.96 7.31 23.66
C THR A 545 1.60 7.98 23.74
N LEU A 546 0.65 7.54 22.91
CA LEU A 546 -0.70 8.11 22.87
C LEU A 546 -1.45 7.89 24.17
N ASN A 547 -1.35 6.71 24.78
CA ASN A 547 -1.94 6.45 26.09
C ASN A 547 -1.36 7.41 27.15
N LYS A 548 -0.05 7.68 27.13
CA LYS A 548 0.62 8.60 28.06
C LYS A 548 0.15 10.05 27.90
N ILE A 549 -0.16 10.49 26.68
CA ILE A 549 -0.70 11.82 26.40
C ILE A 549 -2.23 11.84 26.23
N LYS A 550 -2.92 10.77 26.64
CA LYS A 550 -4.40 10.64 26.57
C LYS A 550 -4.95 10.93 25.17
N GLY A 551 -4.25 10.45 24.15
CA GLY A 551 -4.63 10.58 22.74
C GLY A 551 -4.39 11.95 22.13
N HIS A 552 -3.83 12.94 22.84
CA HIS A 552 -3.60 14.31 22.34
C HIS A 552 -2.41 14.42 21.35
N ILE A 553 -2.47 13.68 20.22
CA ILE A 553 -1.40 13.63 19.21
C ILE A 553 -1.12 14.98 18.53
N GLU A 554 -2.11 15.88 18.53
CA GLU A 554 -2.00 17.23 17.98
C GLU A 554 -1.05 18.12 18.79
N ASP A 555 -0.84 17.81 20.08
CA ASP A 555 0.20 18.41 20.91
C ASP A 555 1.54 17.75 20.59
N LYS A 556 2.12 18.14 19.45
CA LYS A 556 3.38 17.57 18.95
C LYS A 556 4.53 17.68 19.96
N PRO A 557 4.73 18.81 20.69
CA PRO A 557 5.73 18.87 21.77
C PRO A 557 5.46 17.86 22.89
N ALA A 558 4.22 17.70 23.35
CA ALA A 558 3.89 16.69 24.35
C ALA A 558 4.12 15.27 23.84
N PHE A 559 3.76 14.98 22.59
CA PHE A 559 4.04 13.71 21.94
C PHE A 559 5.55 13.43 21.93
N MET A 560 6.36 14.36 21.42
CA MET A 560 7.82 14.16 21.33
C MET A 560 8.47 14.00 22.71
N LYS A 561 8.00 14.72 23.73
CA LYS A 561 8.44 14.53 25.12
C LYS A 561 8.04 13.15 25.65
N ALA A 562 6.83 12.69 25.34
CA ALA A 562 6.31 11.41 25.80
C ALA A 562 7.02 10.23 25.13
N VAL A 563 7.18 10.24 23.80
CA VAL A 563 7.83 9.16 23.05
C VAL A 563 9.30 9.06 23.42
N ARG A 564 10.05 10.17 23.54
CA ARG A 564 11.47 10.15 23.93
C ARG A 564 11.72 9.63 25.35
N SER A 565 10.70 9.65 26.21
CA SER A 565 10.78 9.15 27.60
C SER A 565 10.05 7.81 27.78
N ILE A 566 9.64 7.16 26.69
CA ILE A 566 8.87 5.92 26.77
C ILE A 566 9.77 4.75 27.20
N LYS A 567 9.16 3.84 27.97
CA LYS A 567 9.63 2.48 28.18
C LYS A 567 8.45 1.57 27.93
N VAL A 568 8.53 0.74 26.91
CA VAL A 568 7.40 -0.10 26.47
C VAL A 568 7.89 -1.49 26.08
N ASP A 569 7.19 -2.51 26.54
CA ASP A 569 7.42 -3.89 26.10
C ASP A 569 6.78 -4.11 24.73
N THR A 570 7.54 -4.63 23.78
CA THR A 570 7.12 -4.82 22.38
C THR A 570 7.48 -6.24 21.90
N CYS A 571 7.19 -6.59 20.64
CA CYS A 571 7.57 -7.91 20.11
C CYS A 571 9.10 -8.13 20.03
N ARG A 572 9.90 -7.06 19.99
CA ARG A 572 11.37 -7.15 20.09
C ARG A 572 11.91 -7.17 21.52
N GLY A 573 11.03 -7.13 22.52
CA GLY A 573 11.39 -6.86 23.91
C GLY A 573 11.23 -5.39 24.30
N PRO A 574 11.82 -4.95 25.41
CA PRO A 574 11.70 -3.58 25.89
C PRO A 574 12.31 -2.57 24.90
N VAL A 575 11.58 -1.50 24.62
CA VAL A 575 12.04 -0.35 23.84
C VAL A 575 12.19 0.85 24.76
N SER A 576 13.36 1.48 24.68
CA SER A 576 13.66 2.80 25.24
C SER A 576 14.65 3.51 24.32
N PHE A 577 14.57 4.83 24.26
CA PHE A 577 15.39 5.63 23.37
C PHE A 577 16.56 6.29 24.10
N ASP A 578 17.69 6.42 23.42
CA ASP A 578 18.76 7.33 23.81
C ASP A 578 18.38 8.79 23.57
N GLN A 579 19.28 9.71 23.90
CA GLN A 579 19.05 11.15 23.78
C GLN A 579 18.79 11.61 22.33
N TYR A 580 19.19 10.82 21.33
CA TYR A 580 19.01 11.13 19.91
C TYR A 580 17.72 10.56 19.34
N GLY A 581 17.01 9.71 20.09
CA GLY A 581 15.78 9.06 19.66
C GLY A 581 15.99 7.69 19.01
N ASN A 582 17.17 7.07 19.16
CA ASN A 582 17.40 5.70 18.69
C ASN A 582 17.26 4.70 19.84
N VAL A 583 16.76 3.50 19.54
CA VAL A 583 16.64 2.45 20.55
C VAL A 583 18.00 1.92 21.01
N VAL A 584 18.11 1.69 22.31
CA VAL A 584 19.15 0.84 22.92
C VAL A 584 18.49 -0.48 23.28
N GLY A 585 18.99 -1.58 22.75
CA GLY A 585 18.34 -2.88 22.92
C GLY A 585 19.17 -4.05 22.43
N ASN A 586 18.64 -5.25 22.59
CA ASN A 586 19.37 -6.47 22.24
C ASN A 586 19.59 -6.57 20.72
N VAL A 587 20.75 -7.12 20.35
CA VAL A 587 21.02 -7.64 19.00
C VAL A 587 21.30 -9.13 19.12
N TYR A 588 20.64 -9.92 18.29
CA TYR A 588 20.74 -11.36 18.26
C TYR A 588 21.62 -11.80 17.10
N ILE A 589 22.58 -12.68 17.39
CA ILE A 589 23.14 -13.53 16.34
C ILE A 589 22.20 -14.71 16.19
N ARG A 590 21.76 -14.94 14.97
CA ARG A 590 20.80 -15.97 14.59
C ARG A 590 21.45 -16.88 13.57
N LYS A 591 20.99 -18.13 13.47
CA LYS A 591 21.44 -19.10 12.47
C LYS A 591 20.23 -19.69 11.78
N VAL A 592 20.28 -19.77 10.45
CA VAL A 592 19.20 -20.39 9.68
C VAL A 592 19.16 -21.89 9.97
N VAL A 593 18.01 -22.37 10.43
CA VAL A 593 17.73 -23.79 10.70
C VAL A 593 16.40 -24.20 10.08
N ARG A 594 16.21 -25.50 9.88
CA ARG A 594 14.92 -26.06 9.45
C ARG A 594 14.08 -26.44 10.66
N LYS A 595 12.87 -25.92 10.76
CA LYS A 595 11.86 -26.30 11.77
C LYS A 595 10.53 -26.51 11.07
N GLU A 596 9.91 -27.67 11.28
CA GLU A 596 8.58 -28.00 10.73
C GLU A 596 8.50 -27.81 9.19
N GLY A 597 9.58 -28.15 8.48
CA GLY A 597 9.67 -27.97 7.02
C GLY A 597 10.01 -26.55 6.54
N ARG A 598 10.07 -25.56 7.44
CA ARG A 598 10.31 -24.13 7.16
C ARG A 598 11.74 -23.74 7.51
N LEU A 599 12.31 -22.75 6.81
CA LEU A 599 13.55 -22.11 7.23
C LEU A 599 13.25 -20.97 8.22
N VAL A 600 13.99 -20.92 9.32
CA VAL A 600 13.82 -19.91 10.37
C VAL A 600 15.18 -19.43 10.88
N ASN A 601 15.27 -18.18 11.32
CA ASN A 601 16.46 -17.66 11.98
C ASN A 601 16.40 -17.87 13.49
N SER A 602 17.01 -18.96 13.96
CA SER A 602 17.07 -19.33 15.38
C SER A 602 18.17 -18.56 16.09
N VAL A 603 17.87 -17.98 17.25
CA VAL A 603 18.85 -17.28 18.07
C VAL A 603 19.94 -18.25 18.54
N VAL A 604 21.22 -17.85 18.39
CA VAL A 604 22.39 -18.60 18.87
C VAL A 604 23.29 -17.79 19.80
N HIS A 605 23.19 -16.46 19.77
CA HIS A 605 23.89 -15.59 20.70
C HIS A 605 23.12 -14.26 20.86
N THR A 606 23.24 -13.62 22.03
CA THR A 606 22.58 -12.34 22.33
C THR A 606 23.59 -11.34 22.86
N TYR A 607 23.68 -10.19 22.20
CA TYR A 607 24.37 -9.01 22.73
C TYR A 607 23.32 -8.11 23.40
N PRO A 608 23.33 -7.95 24.72
CA PRO A 608 22.35 -7.13 25.41
C PRO A 608 22.65 -5.64 25.29
N ASN A 609 21.60 -4.81 25.29
CA ASN A 609 21.70 -3.34 25.42
C ASN A 609 22.67 -2.68 24.43
N VAL A 610 22.67 -3.11 23.18
CA VAL A 610 23.52 -2.57 22.13
C VAL A 610 23.04 -1.17 21.77
N SER A 611 23.90 -0.17 21.98
CA SER A 611 23.68 1.20 21.53
C SER A 611 24.06 1.36 20.05
N GLN A 612 23.59 2.43 19.42
CA GLN A 612 24.03 2.80 18.06
C GLN A 612 25.53 3.14 17.97
N PHE A 613 26.17 3.42 19.10
CA PHE A 613 27.60 3.70 19.22
C PHE A 613 28.41 2.48 19.64
N TRP A 614 27.82 1.28 19.63
CA TRP A 614 28.45 0.06 20.11
C TRP A 614 28.99 0.24 21.54
N THR A 615 30.27 -0.07 21.77
CA THR A 615 31.01 0.13 23.03
C THR A 615 31.86 1.39 23.02
N TYR A 616 31.74 2.25 22.00
CA TYR A 616 32.54 3.47 21.88
C TYR A 616 31.99 4.58 22.78
N ASP A 617 32.87 5.46 23.23
CA ASP A 617 32.44 6.75 23.78
C ASP A 617 31.68 7.53 22.71
N GLU A 618 30.51 8.03 23.09
CA GLU A 618 29.57 8.70 22.19
C GLU A 618 30.17 9.96 21.56
N LYS A 619 30.82 10.80 22.37
CA LYS A 619 31.37 12.08 21.90
C LYS A 619 32.54 11.84 20.96
N GLU A 620 33.40 10.88 21.27
CA GLU A 620 34.51 10.50 20.39
C GLU A 620 34.02 9.84 19.09
N PHE A 621 32.97 9.00 19.16
CA PHE A 621 32.38 8.40 17.97
C PHE A 621 31.88 9.48 16.99
N LEU A 622 31.12 10.46 17.50
CA LEU A 622 30.47 11.51 16.72
C LEU A 622 31.44 12.50 16.07
N LYS A 623 32.71 12.58 16.51
CA LYS A 623 33.76 13.38 15.85
C LYS A 623 34.15 12.83 14.47
N ASN A 624 33.96 11.54 14.25
CA ASN A 624 34.28 10.92 12.97
C ASN A 624 33.19 11.24 11.93
N PRO A 625 33.47 11.16 10.62
CA PRO A 625 32.44 11.17 9.57
C PRO A 625 31.37 10.09 9.79
N VAL A 626 30.22 10.22 9.12
CA VAL A 626 29.25 9.11 9.03
C VAL A 626 29.88 7.92 8.30
N TYR A 627 29.51 6.72 8.71
CA TYR A 627 29.86 5.51 7.98
C TYR A 627 29.43 5.62 6.52
N SER A 628 30.34 5.28 5.62
CA SER A 628 30.15 5.44 4.19
C SER A 628 31.00 4.41 3.44
N ARG A 629 30.92 4.44 2.10
CA ARG A 629 31.77 3.62 1.24
C ARG A 629 33.27 3.75 1.59
N ASP A 630 33.69 4.97 1.92
CA ASP A 630 35.09 5.36 2.08
C ASP A 630 35.51 5.56 3.54
N TRP A 631 34.57 5.54 4.50
CA TRP A 631 34.87 5.67 5.92
C TRP A 631 34.26 4.53 6.75
N PRO A 632 35.06 3.80 7.57
CA PRO A 632 36.47 4.05 7.87
C PRO A 632 37.39 3.70 6.68
N PRO A 633 38.55 4.39 6.53
CA PRO A 633 39.47 4.14 5.42
C PRO A 633 39.89 2.67 5.38
N ALA A 634 39.86 2.08 4.20
CA ALA A 634 40.27 0.68 4.05
C ALA A 634 41.79 0.55 4.16
N LYS A 635 42.27 -0.29 5.09
CA LYS A 635 43.71 -0.46 5.36
C LYS A 635 44.29 -1.77 4.83
N ASN A 636 43.42 -2.72 4.49
CA ASN A 636 43.80 -4.11 4.26
C ASN A 636 43.30 -4.67 2.91
N LEU A 637 42.83 -3.82 1.99
CA LEU A 637 42.38 -4.28 0.67
C LEU A 637 43.52 -4.94 -0.09
N GLU A 638 43.23 -6.10 -0.66
CA GLU A 638 44.17 -6.89 -1.47
C GLU A 638 43.68 -6.92 -2.91
N SER A 639 44.62 -6.81 -3.85
CA SER A 639 44.39 -6.86 -5.29
C SER A 639 44.08 -8.26 -5.80
#